data_AF-A0A2M7DFT4-F1
#
_entry.id   AF-A0A2M7DFT4-F1
#
_cell.length_a   1.000
_cell.length_b   1.000
_cell.length_c   1.000
_cell.angle_alpha   90.00
_cell.angle_beta   90.00
_cell.angle_gamma   90.00
#
_symmetry.space_group_name_H-M   'P 1'
#
loop_
_entity.id
_entity.type
_entity.pdbx_description
1 polymer ?
#
loop_
_entity_poly.entity_id
_entity_poly.type
_entity_poly.pdbx_seq_one_letter_code
_entity_poly.pdbx_strand_id
1 'polypeptide(L)'
;MCKTDPTTVTITISATKANPFPPTISDGVSVGSTQTEDDNLTTNVKSGYIVVFQKGGDIGGITGIYETGGSDVFSTDPQLQPDGTWKGIIGAFPANTIESYGISYTVDAVTYNQDPKIRINQ
;
A
#
# COMPACT_ATOMS: atom_id res chain seq x y z
N MET A 1 -20.69 10.06 -22.44
CA MET A 1 -19.35 9.81 -21.88
C MET A 1 -19.43 8.54 -21.06
N CYS A 2 -18.80 7.44 -21.48
CA CYS A 2 -18.71 6.26 -20.61
C CYS A 2 -17.85 6.63 -19.41
N LYS A 3 -18.47 6.69 -18.23
CA LYS A 3 -17.75 6.76 -16.97
C LYS A 3 -17.10 5.40 -16.79
N THR A 4 -15.81 5.27 -17.14
CA THR A 4 -15.04 4.10 -16.74
C THR A 4 -14.98 4.13 -15.23
N ASP A 5 -15.52 3.11 -14.58
CA ASP A 5 -15.37 2.96 -13.14
C ASP A 5 -13.88 2.98 -12.79
N PRO A 6 -13.49 3.67 -11.70
CA PRO A 6 -12.09 3.70 -11.29
C PRO A 6 -11.61 2.26 -11.07
N THR A 7 -10.46 1.92 -11.65
CA THR A 7 -9.86 0.61 -11.42
C THR A 7 -9.38 0.54 -9.97
N THR A 8 -9.70 -0.58 -9.32
CA THR A 8 -9.31 -0.84 -7.94
C THR A 8 -8.12 -1.80 -7.91
N VAL A 9 -7.08 -1.44 -7.17
CA VAL A 9 -5.93 -2.32 -6.86
C VAL A 9 -5.97 -2.65 -5.38
N THR A 10 -5.89 -3.93 -5.03
CA THR A 10 -5.88 -4.36 -3.62
C THR A 10 -4.47 -4.80 -3.23
N ILE A 11 -3.89 -4.12 -2.25
CA ILE A 11 -2.60 -4.44 -1.65
C ILE A 11 -2.85 -5.15 -0.32
N THR A 12 -2.42 -6.40 -0.22
CA THR A 12 -2.54 -7.20 0.99
C THR A 12 -1.22 -7.22 1.74
N ILE A 13 -1.21 -6.72 2.98
CA ILE A 13 -0.07 -6.80 3.90
C ILE A 13 -0.31 -7.98 4.83
N SER A 14 0.62 -8.93 4.87
CA SER A 14 0.52 -10.15 5.67
C SER A 14 1.76 -10.36 6.51
N ALA A 15 1.56 -10.72 7.78
CA ALA A 15 2.62 -11.12 8.69
C ALA A 15 2.09 -12.22 9.62
N THR A 16 2.99 -12.92 10.30
CA THR A 16 2.61 -13.94 11.29
C THR A 16 3.22 -13.61 12.63
N LYS A 17 2.74 -14.21 13.71
CA LYS A 17 3.39 -14.04 15.04
C LYS A 17 4.83 -14.54 15.04
N ALA A 18 5.11 -15.61 14.28
CA ALA A 18 6.45 -16.17 14.16
C ALA A 18 7.38 -15.31 13.28
N ASN A 19 6.81 -14.64 12.26
CA ASN A 19 7.54 -13.76 11.35
C ASN A 19 6.75 -12.46 11.18
N PRO A 20 6.85 -11.54 12.15
CA PRO A 20 6.11 -10.28 12.11
C PRO A 20 6.77 -9.27 11.17
N PHE A 21 8.05 -9.45 10.83
CA PHE A 21 8.85 -8.58 9.98
C PHE A 21 9.96 -9.39 9.26
N PRO A 22 10.28 -9.10 7.98
CA PRO A 22 9.52 -8.24 7.07
C PRO A 22 8.16 -8.89 6.73
N PRO A 23 7.09 -8.11 6.52
CA PRO A 23 5.82 -8.66 6.09
C PRO A 23 5.92 -9.10 4.63
N THR A 24 5.00 -9.97 4.23
CA THR A 24 4.71 -10.23 2.82
C THR A 24 3.68 -9.22 2.33
N ILE A 25 3.96 -8.54 1.22
CA ILE A 25 3.02 -7.64 0.54
C ILE A 25 2.71 -8.20 -0.85
N SER A 26 1.44 -8.14 -1.25
CA SER A 26 0.99 -8.56 -2.58
C SER A 26 -0.05 -7.61 -3.15
N ASP A 27 0.02 -7.33 -4.45
CA ASP A 27 -0.99 -6.57 -5.22
C ASP A 27 -1.93 -7.47 -6.04
N GLY A 28 -1.90 -8.80 -5.78
CA GLY A 28 -2.63 -9.81 -6.53
C GLY A 28 -1.91 -10.32 -7.79
N VAL A 29 -0.80 -9.70 -8.19
CA VAL A 29 0.05 -10.13 -9.32
C VAL A 29 1.46 -10.43 -8.85
N SER A 30 2.03 -9.50 -8.08
CA SER A 30 3.37 -9.56 -7.50
C SER A 30 3.26 -9.88 -6.01
N VAL A 31 4.28 -10.56 -5.49
CA VAL A 31 4.44 -10.85 -4.07
C VAL A 31 5.89 -10.56 -3.71
N GLY A 32 6.11 -9.84 -2.62
CA GLY A 32 7.45 -9.54 -2.11
C GLY A 32 7.44 -9.40 -0.61
N SER A 33 8.62 -9.49 0.01
CA SER A 33 8.83 -9.05 1.38
C SER A 33 9.55 -7.73 1.35
N THR A 34 9.05 -6.72 2.05
CA THR A 34 9.71 -5.41 2.09
C THR A 34 10.55 -5.29 3.34
N GLN A 35 11.81 -4.89 3.19
CA GLN A 35 12.54 -4.22 4.26
C GLN A 35 12.37 -2.71 4.10
N THR A 36 12.81 -1.94 5.09
CA THR A 36 12.88 -0.49 4.94
C THR A 36 13.74 -0.11 3.73
N GLU A 37 13.23 0.78 2.89
CA GLU A 37 13.82 1.24 1.62
C GLU A 37 14.01 0.17 0.54
N ASP A 38 13.33 -0.98 0.62
CA ASP A 38 13.56 -2.10 -0.31
C ASP A 38 12.60 -2.09 -1.52
N ASP A 39 13.16 -1.87 -2.71
CA ASP A 39 12.53 -1.86 -4.04
C ASP A 39 11.94 -3.22 -4.45
N ASN A 40 12.12 -4.27 -3.65
CA ASN A 40 11.71 -5.64 -3.95
C ASN A 40 10.19 -5.82 -4.19
N LEU A 41 9.35 -4.84 -3.82
CA LEU A 41 7.97 -4.77 -4.31
C LEU A 41 7.63 -3.35 -4.80
N THR A 42 7.36 -3.26 -6.11
CA THR A 42 6.79 -2.08 -6.75
C THR A 42 5.39 -2.41 -7.26
N THR A 43 4.35 -1.79 -6.68
CA THR A 43 2.97 -1.96 -7.17
C THR A 43 2.74 -1.06 -8.38
N ASN A 44 2.22 -1.62 -9.48
CA ASN A 44 1.93 -0.87 -10.69
C ASN A 44 0.50 -0.33 -10.66
N VAL A 45 0.35 0.99 -10.75
CA VAL A 45 -0.95 1.69 -10.70
C VAL A 45 -1.04 2.73 -11.80
N LYS A 46 -2.22 3.34 -11.99
CA LYS A 46 -2.37 4.55 -12.81
C LYS A 46 -2.99 5.67 -12.00
N SER A 47 -2.82 6.91 -12.44
CA SER A 47 -3.51 8.06 -11.86
C SER A 47 -5.02 7.85 -11.83
N GLY A 48 -5.65 8.17 -10.70
CA GLY A 48 -7.08 7.97 -10.46
C GLY A 48 -7.49 6.55 -10.07
N TYR A 49 -6.55 5.59 -9.96
CA TYR A 49 -6.85 4.28 -9.40
C TYR A 49 -7.19 4.38 -7.92
N ILE A 50 -8.16 3.59 -7.48
CA ILE A 50 -8.43 3.37 -6.07
C ILE A 50 -7.47 2.29 -5.58
N VAL A 51 -6.72 2.58 -4.52
CA VAL A 51 -5.88 1.57 -3.86
C VAL A 51 -6.53 1.21 -2.54
N VAL A 52 -6.69 -0.09 -2.32
CA VAL A 52 -7.27 -0.68 -1.12
C VAL A 52 -6.17 -1.46 -0.41
N PHE A 53 -5.83 -1.07 0.81
CA PHE A 53 -4.90 -1.81 1.65
C PHE A 53 -5.68 -2.66 2.64
N GLN A 54 -5.34 -3.94 2.73
CA GLN A 54 -5.98 -4.88 3.65
C GLN A 54 -4.96 -5.74 4.38
N LYS A 55 -5.34 -6.22 5.57
CA LYS A 55 -4.50 -7.08 6.38
C LYS A 55 -4.72 -8.56 6.06
N GLY A 56 -3.67 -9.36 6.13
CA GLY A 56 -3.68 -10.82 6.11
C GLY A 56 -2.86 -11.41 7.25
N GLY A 57 -2.94 -12.73 7.43
CA GLY A 57 -2.24 -13.44 8.51
C GLY A 57 -2.66 -13.01 9.91
N ASP A 58 -1.69 -12.90 10.81
CA ASP A 58 -1.88 -12.57 12.24
C ASP A 58 -1.83 -11.07 12.53
N ILE A 59 -1.91 -10.20 11.51
CA ILE A 59 -1.93 -8.76 11.72
C ILE A 59 -3.19 -8.34 12.49
N GLY A 60 -2.98 -7.68 13.63
CA GLY A 60 -4.04 -7.12 14.47
C GLY A 60 -4.76 -5.96 13.78
N GLY A 61 -4.00 -5.07 13.14
CA GLY A 61 -4.54 -3.99 12.32
C GLY A 61 -3.45 -3.22 11.58
N ILE A 62 -3.82 -2.63 10.45
CA ILE A 62 -3.05 -1.56 9.80
C ILE A 62 -3.37 -0.28 10.56
N THR A 63 -2.33 0.38 11.06
CA THR A 63 -2.44 1.60 11.88
C THR A 63 -2.11 2.86 11.12
N GLY A 64 -1.53 2.76 9.92
CA GLY A 64 -1.31 3.89 9.05
C GLY A 64 -0.87 3.48 7.65
N ILE A 65 -1.32 4.26 6.67
CA ILE A 65 -0.73 4.32 5.32
C ILE A 65 -0.50 5.81 5.06
N TYR A 66 0.73 6.20 4.75
CA TYR A 66 1.10 7.61 4.67
C TYR A 66 2.24 7.83 3.69
N GLU A 67 2.45 9.08 3.30
CA GLU A 67 3.50 9.45 2.34
C GLU A 67 4.83 9.71 3.06
N THR A 68 5.93 9.40 2.40
CA THR A 68 7.28 9.57 2.97
C THR A 68 8.05 10.62 2.19
N GLY A 69 8.67 11.58 2.87
CA GLY A 69 9.65 12.47 2.22
C GLY A 69 9.07 13.56 1.33
N GLY A 70 7.82 13.98 1.54
CA GLY A 70 7.21 15.12 0.83
C GLY A 70 6.69 14.82 -0.57
N SER A 71 6.61 13.54 -0.94
CA SER A 71 5.84 13.08 -2.09
C SER A 71 4.34 13.15 -1.79
N ASP A 72 3.53 13.54 -2.79
CA ASP A 72 2.06 13.59 -2.74
C ASP A 72 1.47 12.50 -3.66
N VAL A 73 1.93 11.26 -3.44
CA VAL A 73 1.57 10.08 -4.26
C VAL A 73 0.05 9.84 -4.29
N PHE A 74 -0.68 10.28 -3.26
CA PHE A 74 -2.12 10.10 -3.14
C PHE A 74 -2.89 11.43 -3.28
N SER A 75 -3.58 11.62 -4.42
CA SER A 75 -4.58 12.72 -4.54
C SER A 75 -5.71 12.66 -3.50
N THR A 76 -5.92 11.51 -2.88
CA THR A 76 -6.72 11.38 -1.68
C THR A 76 -6.01 10.40 -0.77
N ASP A 77 -5.51 10.91 0.35
CA ASP A 77 -4.80 10.12 1.35
C ASP A 77 -5.58 8.86 1.73
N PRO A 78 -4.91 7.72 1.87
CA PRO A 78 -5.54 6.52 2.39
C PRO A 78 -6.17 6.76 3.76
N GLN A 79 -7.45 6.43 3.89
CA GLN A 79 -8.19 6.52 5.16
C GLN A 79 -8.74 5.16 5.57
N LEU A 80 -8.75 4.88 6.86
CA LEU A 80 -9.39 3.70 7.44
C LEU A 80 -10.89 3.70 7.13
N GLN A 81 -11.36 2.58 6.60
CA GLN A 81 -12.76 2.35 6.27
C GLN A 81 -13.44 1.50 7.35
N PRO A 82 -14.79 1.52 7.43
CA PRO A 82 -15.53 0.69 8.38
C PRO A 82 -15.31 -0.83 8.24
N ASP A 83 -14.87 -1.28 7.05
CA ASP A 83 -14.55 -2.69 6.76
C ASP A 83 -13.14 -3.09 7.23
N GLY A 84 -12.38 -2.17 7.83
CA GLY A 84 -11.02 -2.40 8.31
C GLY A 84 -9.93 -2.27 7.24
N THR A 85 -10.30 -1.96 5.99
CA THR A 85 -9.34 -1.63 4.93
C THR A 85 -8.97 -0.16 4.97
N TRP A 86 -7.86 0.20 4.33
CA TRP A 86 -7.53 1.60 4.05
C TRP A 86 -7.73 1.88 2.57
N LYS A 87 -8.33 3.01 2.21
CA LYS A 87 -8.61 3.36 0.80
C LYS A 87 -8.13 4.76 0.48
N GLY A 88 -7.36 4.89 -0.60
CA GLY A 88 -6.88 6.16 -1.16
C GLY A 88 -6.95 6.18 -2.68
N ILE A 89 -6.60 7.32 -3.28
CA ILE A 89 -6.62 7.52 -4.74
C ILE A 89 -5.25 7.99 -5.21
N ILE A 90 -4.68 7.30 -6.20
CA ILE A 90 -3.38 7.66 -6.79
C ILE A 90 -3.45 9.02 -7.47
N GLY A 91 -2.50 9.88 -7.13
CA GLY A 91 -2.34 11.22 -7.69
C GLY A 91 -1.96 11.25 -9.17
N ALA A 92 -1.95 12.46 -9.72
CA ALA A 92 -1.56 12.70 -11.10
C ALA A 92 -0.04 12.90 -11.19
N PHE A 93 0.66 11.94 -11.79
CA PHE A 93 2.11 11.96 -11.92
C PHE A 93 2.55 11.69 -13.36
N PRO A 94 3.78 12.11 -13.74
CA PRO A 94 4.41 11.63 -14.96
C PRO A 94 4.47 10.10 -15.02
N ALA A 95 4.49 9.57 -16.25
CA ALA A 95 4.63 8.13 -16.47
C ALA A 95 5.95 7.61 -15.91
N ASN A 96 5.91 6.40 -15.33
CA ASN A 96 7.04 5.72 -14.71
C ASN A 96 7.63 6.41 -13.46
N THR A 97 6.92 7.39 -12.90
CA THR A 97 7.25 7.91 -11.56
C THR A 97 7.19 6.76 -10.55
N ILE A 98 8.20 6.68 -9.69
CA ILE A 98 8.29 5.72 -8.59
C ILE A 98 8.34 6.52 -7.30
N GLU A 99 7.36 6.29 -6.43
CA GLU A 99 7.27 6.95 -5.12
C GLU A 99 7.27 5.90 -4.01
N SER A 100 7.91 6.24 -2.90
CA SER A 100 7.81 5.47 -1.66
C SER A 100 6.60 5.93 -0.84
N TYR A 101 5.98 5.00 -0.12
CA TYR A 101 4.93 5.28 0.85
C TYR A 101 5.10 4.38 2.07
N GLY A 102 4.71 4.88 3.24
CA GLY A 102 4.80 4.18 4.51
C GLY A 102 3.58 3.33 4.82
N ILE A 103 3.81 2.20 5.49
CA ILE A 103 2.80 1.31 6.08
C ILE A 103 3.18 1.08 7.54
N SER A 104 2.25 1.32 8.46
CA SER A 104 2.34 0.88 9.85
C SER A 104 1.30 -0.19 10.14
N TYR A 105 1.68 -1.27 10.82
CA TYR A 105 0.78 -2.34 11.25
C TYR A 105 1.19 -2.95 12.59
N THR A 106 0.29 -3.73 13.18
CA THR A 106 0.53 -4.39 14.47
C THR A 106 0.45 -5.92 14.38
N VAL A 107 1.35 -6.61 15.09
CA VAL A 107 1.29 -8.06 15.36
C VAL A 107 1.53 -8.25 16.85
N ASP A 108 0.63 -8.93 17.56
CA ASP A 108 0.69 -9.10 19.03
C ASP A 108 0.96 -7.79 19.80
N ALA A 109 0.26 -6.72 19.40
CA ALA A 109 0.36 -5.36 19.96
C ALA A 109 1.72 -4.65 19.77
N VAL A 110 2.65 -5.23 19.00
CA VAL A 110 3.89 -4.59 18.58
C VAL A 110 3.69 -3.94 17.21
N THR A 111 4.13 -2.68 17.06
CA THR A 111 4.03 -1.93 15.81
C THR A 111 5.27 -2.12 14.94
N TYR A 112 5.06 -2.32 13.65
CA TYR A 112 6.08 -2.45 12.60
C TYR A 112 5.81 -1.45 11.48
N ASN A 113 6.86 -0.98 10.83
CA ASN A 113 6.79 -0.02 9.73
C ASN A 113 7.48 -0.57 8.48
N GLN A 114 6.95 -0.21 7.31
CA GLN A 114 7.49 -0.51 5.99
C GLN A 114 7.35 0.67 5.07
N ASP A 115 8.13 0.68 4.00
CA ASP A 115 8.17 1.75 3.02
C ASP A 115 8.31 1.19 1.58
N PRO A 116 7.31 0.40 1.12
CA PRO A 116 7.24 -0.08 -0.25
C PRO A 116 7.19 1.05 -1.29
N LYS A 117 7.34 0.64 -2.55
CA LYS A 117 7.26 1.54 -3.71
C LYS A 117 5.99 1.32 -4.53
N ILE A 118 5.50 2.40 -5.14
CA ILE A 118 4.47 2.39 -6.17
C ILE A 118 5.06 2.98 -7.45
N ARG A 119 4.78 2.35 -8.60
CA ARG A 119 5.08 2.89 -9.92
C ARG A 119 3.80 3.31 -10.63
N ILE A 120 3.76 4.54 -11.10
CA ILE A 120 2.61 5.13 -11.78
C ILE A 120 2.80 4.99 -13.29
N ASN A 121 2.01 4.11 -13.90
CA ASN A 121 1.93 3.89 -15.33
C ASN A 121 0.82 4.76 -15.95
N GLN A 122 0.95 5.09 -17.24
CA GLN A 122 -0.12 5.73 -18.03
C GLN A 122 -1.17 4.72 -18.49
#